data_AF-A0A1G0JCA9-F1
#
_entry.id   AF-A0A1G0JCA9-F1
#
_cell.length_a   1.000
_cell.length_b   1.000
_cell.length_c   1.000
_cell.angle_alpha   90.00
_cell.angle_beta   90.00
_cell.angle_gamma   90.00
#
_symmetry.space_group_name_H-M   'P 1'
#
loop_
_entity.id
_entity.type
_entity.pdbx_description
1 polymer ?
#
loop_
_entity_poly.entity_id
_entity_poly.type
_entity_poly.pdbx_seq_one_letter_code
_entity_poly.pdbx_strand_id
1 'polypeptide(L)'
;MPIGEVVAVKFQVIAEGPTEYGIPVIIQARLSVLEILRGTPAWERLQTADPANEPPAAGFEYLLVRVQISSEGSGAMRIPYEVRAEHFRIFDAANQPYPTPAVRLPEPTLIGAKIYPNDVREGWLVFQIASNDRRPEMFFFSGQWFRIGTG
;
A
#
# COMPACT_ATOMS: atom_id res chain seq x y z
N MET A 1 23.55 -1.61 -4.76
CA MET A 1 22.75 -2.13 -5.88
C MET A 1 21.35 -1.57 -5.73
N PRO A 2 20.68 -1.08 -6.79
CA PRO A 2 19.26 -0.77 -6.67
C PRO A 2 18.52 -2.09 -6.45
N ILE A 3 17.87 -2.23 -5.29
CA ILE A 3 17.19 -3.45 -4.87
C ILE A 3 15.74 -3.31 -5.33
N GLY A 4 15.37 -4.09 -6.36
CA GLY A 4 14.00 -4.21 -6.85
C GLY A 4 13.79 -3.58 -8.22
N GLU A 5 13.05 -4.28 -9.08
CA GLU A 5 12.55 -3.75 -10.33
C GLU A 5 11.40 -2.78 -10.02
N VAL A 6 11.40 -1.60 -10.63
CA VAL A 6 10.25 -0.68 -10.59
C VAL A 6 9.13 -1.33 -11.39
N VAL A 7 8.26 -2.06 -10.71
CA VAL A 7 7.10 -2.70 -11.31
C VAL A 7 5.90 -1.76 -11.17
N ALA A 8 5.24 -1.46 -12.29
CA ALA A 8 3.97 -0.77 -12.30
C ALA A 8 2.84 -1.80 -12.43
N VAL A 9 1.98 -1.90 -11.43
CA VAL A 9 0.79 -2.76 -11.46
C VAL A 9 -0.43 -1.91 -11.79
N LYS A 10 -1.17 -2.29 -12.83
CA LYS A 10 -2.47 -1.69 -13.15
C LYS A 10 -3.57 -2.46 -12.43
N PHE A 11 -4.49 -1.77 -11.77
CA PHE A 11 -5.65 -2.37 -11.13
C PHE A 11 -6.90 -1.52 -11.37
N GLN A 12 -8.07 -2.16 -11.33
CA GLN A 12 -9.35 -1.46 -11.43
C GLN A 12 -10.00 -1.44 -10.05
N VAL A 13 -10.45 -0.26 -9.62
CA VAL A 13 -11.27 -0.10 -8.42
C VAL A 13 -12.69 0.21 -8.86
N ILE A 14 -13.62 -0.67 -8.53
CA ILE A 14 -15.05 -0.41 -8.71
C ILE A 14 -15.55 0.13 -7.37
N ALA A 15 -15.92 1.42 -7.35
CA ALA A 15 -16.52 2.02 -6.18
C ALA A 15 -18.04 2.03 -6.35
N GLU A 16 -18.73 1.10 -5.67
CA GLU A 16 -20.19 1.09 -5.58
C GLU A 16 -20.63 1.99 -4.41
N GLY A 17 -21.14 3.18 -4.73
CA GLY A 17 -21.81 4.06 -3.76
C GLY A 17 -23.34 3.96 -3.89
N PRO A 18 -24.12 4.37 -2.86
CA PRO A 18 -25.56 4.55 -3.02
C PRO A 18 -25.77 5.62 -4.08
N THR A 19 -26.19 5.17 -5.25
CA THR A 19 -26.47 6.04 -6.39
C THR A 19 -27.95 6.34 -6.35
N GLU A 20 -28.32 7.59 -6.56
CA GLU A 20 -29.72 7.97 -6.82
C GLU A 20 -30.22 7.36 -8.16
N TYR A 21 -29.32 6.75 -8.96
CA TYR A 21 -29.59 6.23 -10.32
C TYR A 21 -28.89 4.91 -10.72
N GLY A 22 -28.28 4.15 -9.81
CA GLY A 22 -27.68 2.84 -10.13
C GLY A 22 -26.37 2.85 -10.95
N ILE A 23 -25.70 4.00 -11.15
CA ILE A 23 -24.52 4.09 -12.04
C ILE A 23 -23.21 3.89 -11.26
N PRO A 24 -22.43 2.82 -11.51
CA PRO A 24 -21.16 2.60 -10.83
C PRO A 24 -20.12 3.65 -11.23
N VAL A 25 -19.31 4.09 -10.26
CA VAL A 25 -18.10 4.89 -10.53
C VAL A 25 -16.93 3.92 -10.73
N ILE A 26 -16.34 3.94 -11.92
CA ILE A 26 -15.17 3.12 -12.25
C ILE A 26 -13.94 4.03 -12.15
N ILE A 27 -13.05 3.70 -11.21
CA ILE A 27 -11.73 4.34 -11.11
C ILE A 27 -10.70 3.34 -11.61
N GLN A 28 -9.99 3.69 -12.68
CA GLN A 28 -8.80 2.96 -13.11
C GLN A 28 -7.62 3.54 -12.34
N ALA A 29 -6.85 2.70 -11.65
CA ALA A 29 -5.70 3.16 -10.88
C ALA A 29 -4.44 2.36 -11.22
N ARG A 30 -3.30 3.04 -11.11
CA ARG A 30 -1.97 2.46 -11.30
C ARG A 30 -1.16 2.68 -10.04
N LEU A 31 -0.62 1.60 -9.50
CA LEU A 31 0.35 1.61 -8.41
C LEU A 31 1.75 1.45 -9.03
N SER A 32 2.62 2.40 -8.77
CA SER A 32 4.02 2.38 -9.22
C SER A 32 4.95 2.39 -8.01
N VAL A 33 5.91 1.48 -7.96
CA VAL A 33 6.99 1.53 -6.97
C VAL A 33 8.01 2.57 -7.42
N LEU A 34 8.29 3.56 -6.58
CA LEU A 34 9.26 4.63 -6.87
C LEU A 34 10.63 4.36 -6.24
N GLU A 35 10.64 3.80 -5.03
CA GLU A 35 11.85 3.59 -4.24
C GLU A 35 11.67 2.44 -3.27
N ILE A 36 12.74 1.66 -3.05
CA ILE A 36 12.78 0.60 -2.03
C ILE A 36 14.02 0.83 -1.17
N LEU A 37 13.79 0.93 0.14
CA LEU A 37 14.82 0.97 1.17
C LEU A 37 14.70 -0.31 2.01
N ARG A 38 15.83 -0.93 2.36
CA ARG A 38 15.86 -2.19 3.11
C ARG A 38 16.93 -2.15 4.18
N GLY A 39 16.65 -2.73 5.36
CA GLY A 39 17.64 -2.84 6.44
C GLY A 39 18.00 -1.47 7.02
N THR A 40 19.29 -1.20 7.18
CA THR A 40 19.79 0.03 7.82
C THR A 40 19.22 1.33 7.21
N PRO A 41 19.24 1.55 5.88
CA PRO A 41 18.61 2.73 5.29
C PRO A 41 17.12 2.91 5.61
N ALA A 42 16.36 1.80 5.65
CA ALA A 42 14.94 1.84 6.00
C ALA A 42 14.75 2.21 7.48
N TRP A 43 15.58 1.64 8.36
CA TRP A 43 15.55 1.91 9.79
C TRP A 43 15.92 3.36 10.12
N GLU A 44 16.97 3.90 9.50
CA GLU A 44 17.38 5.30 9.66
C GLU A 44 16.27 6.27 9.22
N ARG A 45 15.57 5.94 8.12
CA ARG A 45 14.45 6.75 7.63
C ARG A 45 13.26 6.72 8.59
N LEU A 46 12.95 5.56 9.18
CA LEU A 46 11.89 5.42 10.19
C LEU A 46 12.23 6.15 11.50
N GLN A 47 13.45 6.05 11.99
CA GLN A 47 13.87 6.79 13.19
C GLN A 47 13.84 8.30 12.98
N THR A 48 14.15 8.76 11.78
CA THR A 48 14.05 10.18 11.42
C THR A 48 12.59 10.65 11.39
N ALA A 49 11.67 9.79 10.97
CA ALA A 49 10.23 10.08 10.96
C ALA A 49 9.65 10.14 12.38
N ASP A 50 10.02 9.20 13.23
CA ASP A 50 9.65 9.19 14.64
C ASP A 50 10.73 8.43 15.47
N PRO A 51 11.46 9.10 16.37
CA PRO A 51 12.43 8.46 17.25
C PRO A 51 11.83 7.44 18.22
N ALA A 52 10.50 7.45 18.42
CA ALA A 52 9.79 6.47 19.25
C ALA A 52 9.49 5.17 18.48
N ASN A 53 9.78 5.09 17.18
CA ASN A 53 9.68 3.84 16.45
C ASN A 53 10.60 2.78 17.08
N GLU A 54 10.10 1.56 17.21
CA GLU A 54 10.87 0.43 17.75
C GLU A 54 11.73 -0.22 16.65
N PRO A 55 12.91 -0.78 16.99
CA PRO A 55 13.71 -1.55 16.05
C PRO A 55 12.94 -2.78 15.53
N PRO A 56 13.34 -3.36 14.38
CA PRO A 56 12.73 -4.59 13.92
C PRO A 56 13.00 -5.72 14.92
N ALA A 57 12.08 -6.69 14.99
CA ALA A 57 12.23 -7.90 15.78
C ALA A 57 13.47 -8.70 15.36
N ALA A 58 13.99 -9.52 16.28
CA ALA A 58 15.16 -10.34 16.03
C ALA A 58 14.95 -11.26 14.81
N GLY A 59 15.91 -11.24 13.87
CA GLY A 59 15.83 -11.99 12.62
C GLY A 59 15.06 -11.30 11.49
N PHE A 60 14.51 -10.11 11.74
CA PHE A 60 13.80 -9.30 10.76
C PHE A 60 14.52 -7.99 10.48
N GLU A 61 14.12 -7.35 9.39
CA GLU A 61 14.49 -5.99 9.06
C GLU A 61 13.32 -5.23 8.44
N TYR A 62 13.42 -3.90 8.46
CA TYR A 62 12.43 -3.06 7.78
C TYR A 62 12.65 -3.01 6.28
N LEU A 63 11.54 -3.05 5.55
CA LEU A 63 11.44 -2.76 4.13
C LEU A 63 10.50 -1.56 3.97
N LEU A 64 11.05 -0.44 3.49
CA LEU A 64 10.29 0.76 3.14
C LEU A 64 10.10 0.80 1.63
N VAL A 65 8.87 1.03 1.20
CA VAL A 65 8.52 1.13 -0.23
C VAL A 65 7.83 2.46 -0.45
N ARG A 66 8.45 3.35 -1.24
CA ARG A 66 7.79 4.57 -1.71
C ARG A 66 7.00 4.21 -2.95
N VAL A 67 5.71 4.50 -2.95
CA VAL A 67 4.82 4.21 -4.07
C VAL A 67 4.10 5.46 -4.54
N GLN A 68 3.63 5.43 -5.78
CA GLN A 68 2.73 6.39 -6.37
C GLN A 68 1.44 5.68 -6.81
N ILE A 69 0.30 6.24 -6.46
CA ILE A 69 -1.00 5.87 -7.00
C ILE A 69 -1.45 6.99 -7.93
N SER A 70 -1.59 6.69 -9.22
CA SER A 70 -2.28 7.56 -10.16
C SER A 70 -3.65 6.96 -10.47
N SER A 71 -4.65 7.80 -10.68
CA SER A 71 -5.99 7.36 -11.02
C SER A 71 -6.52 8.10 -12.24
N GLU A 72 -7.35 7.43 -13.00
CA GLU A 72 -8.12 7.97 -14.12
C GLU A 72 -9.57 7.56 -13.90
N GLY A 73 -10.49 8.50 -14.07
CA GLY A 73 -11.91 8.20 -13.87
C GLY A 73 -12.82 9.19 -14.58
N SER A 74 -13.99 8.70 -14.97
CA SER A 74 -15.06 9.46 -15.59
C SER A 74 -16.35 9.28 -14.79
N GLY A 75 -17.20 10.32 -14.76
CA GLY A 75 -18.46 10.30 -14.01
C GLY A 75 -18.72 11.59 -13.24
N ALA A 76 -19.99 11.85 -12.93
CA ALA A 76 -20.43 13.10 -12.29
C ALA A 76 -20.13 13.16 -10.77
N MET A 77 -19.95 12.01 -10.11
CA MET A 77 -19.77 11.93 -8.66
C MET A 77 -18.31 11.66 -8.28
N ARG A 78 -17.78 12.45 -7.35
CA ARG A 78 -16.37 12.43 -6.92
C ARG A 78 -16.17 11.60 -5.65
N ILE A 79 -16.66 10.34 -5.62
CA ILE A 79 -16.42 9.46 -4.47
C ILE A 79 -14.93 9.07 -4.48
N PRO A 80 -14.17 9.36 -3.40
CA PRO A 80 -12.76 8.98 -3.35
C PRO A 80 -12.60 7.50 -2.96
N TYR A 81 -11.52 6.89 -3.46
CA TYR A 81 -10.99 5.66 -2.90
C TYR A 81 -10.07 5.97 -1.71
N GLU A 82 -10.36 5.43 -0.54
CA GLU A 82 -9.51 5.58 0.64
C GLU A 82 -8.44 4.49 0.66
N VAL A 83 -7.17 4.88 0.76
CA VAL A 83 -6.06 3.93 0.86
C VAL A 83 -5.91 3.47 2.30
N ARG A 84 -6.03 2.17 2.54
CA ARG A 84 -5.89 1.55 3.86
C ARG A 84 -4.70 0.62 3.94
N ALA A 85 -4.18 0.42 5.14
CA ALA A 85 -3.04 -0.48 5.36
C ALA A 85 -3.41 -1.93 4.99
N GLU A 86 -4.67 -2.33 5.18
CA GLU A 86 -5.17 -3.66 4.82
C GLU A 86 -5.07 -3.98 3.32
N HIS A 87 -5.00 -2.97 2.45
CA HIS A 87 -4.85 -3.16 1.01
C HIS A 87 -3.48 -3.69 0.62
N PHE A 88 -2.48 -3.60 1.50
CA PHE A 88 -1.12 -4.03 1.23
C PHE A 88 -0.75 -5.21 2.12
N ARG A 89 -0.23 -6.25 1.50
CA ARG A 89 0.35 -7.41 2.19
C ARG A 89 1.66 -7.78 1.52
N ILE A 90 2.58 -8.31 2.30
CA ILE A 90 3.84 -8.82 1.78
C ILE A 90 4.02 -10.25 2.25
N PHE A 91 4.49 -11.10 1.36
CA PHE A 91 4.60 -12.53 1.57
C PHE A 91 6.04 -12.99 1.42
N ASP A 92 6.39 -14.04 2.16
CA ASP A 92 7.65 -14.75 1.99
C ASP A 92 7.60 -15.71 0.78
N ALA A 93 8.72 -16.37 0.50
CA ALA A 93 8.82 -17.35 -0.59
C ALA A 93 7.92 -18.59 -0.40
N ALA A 94 7.38 -18.84 0.79
CA ALA A 94 6.42 -19.89 1.09
C ALA A 94 4.96 -19.38 1.06
N ASN A 95 4.74 -18.15 0.57
CA ASN A 95 3.45 -17.48 0.50
C ASN A 95 2.78 -17.27 1.88
N GLN A 96 3.59 -17.13 2.93
CA GLN A 96 3.11 -16.75 4.26
C GLN A 96 3.18 -15.24 4.44
N PRO A 97 2.13 -14.60 4.98
CA PRO A 97 2.12 -13.15 5.16
C PRO A 97 3.05 -12.74 6.30
N TYR A 98 3.87 -11.72 6.05
CA TYR A 98 4.60 -11.03 7.11
C TYR A 98 3.67 -10.13 7.94
N PRO A 99 3.96 -9.93 9.23
CA PRO A 99 3.21 -9.01 10.06
C PRO A 99 3.41 -7.55 9.62
N THR A 100 2.34 -6.75 9.67
CA THR A 100 2.43 -5.30 9.49
C THR A 100 3.00 -4.66 10.76
N PRO A 101 4.14 -3.95 10.70
CA PRO A 101 4.71 -3.32 11.88
C PRO A 101 3.90 -2.09 12.30
N ALA A 102 3.79 -1.88 13.62
CA ALA A 102 3.13 -0.71 14.20
C ALA A 102 4.13 0.45 14.36
N VAL A 103 4.55 1.03 13.23
CA VAL A 103 5.51 2.15 13.20
C VAL A 103 4.91 3.39 12.53
N ARG A 104 5.41 4.55 12.94
CA ARG A 104 5.07 5.84 12.34
C ARG A 104 5.85 6.01 11.03
N LEU A 105 5.10 6.20 9.96
CA LEU A 105 5.62 6.32 8.61
C LEU A 105 6.24 7.71 8.35
N PRO A 106 7.28 7.79 7.50
CA PRO A 106 7.78 9.07 6.99
C PRO A 106 6.75 9.75 6.10
N GLU A 107 6.86 11.08 5.96
CA GLU A 107 6.15 11.81 4.92
C GLU A 107 6.76 11.55 3.51
N PRO A 108 5.95 11.57 2.44
CA PRO A 108 4.50 11.74 2.46
C PRO A 108 3.76 10.48 2.94
N THR A 109 2.69 10.68 3.70
CA THR A 109 1.80 9.60 4.16
C THR A 109 0.81 9.17 3.07
N LEU A 110 0.68 7.85 2.85
CA LEU A 110 -0.29 7.28 1.90
C LEU A 110 -1.50 6.66 2.59
N ILE A 111 -1.32 6.03 3.76
CA ILE A 111 -2.41 5.40 4.50
C ILE A 111 -3.36 6.48 5.03
N GLY A 112 -4.65 6.32 4.77
CA GLY A 112 -5.69 7.32 5.02
C GLY A 112 -5.87 8.35 3.90
N ALA A 113 -5.03 8.33 2.87
CA ALA A 113 -5.18 9.24 1.73
C ALA A 113 -6.44 8.90 0.93
N LYS A 114 -7.14 9.95 0.49
CA LYS A 114 -8.30 9.86 -0.42
C LYS A 114 -7.84 10.12 -1.85
N ILE A 115 -8.05 9.15 -2.74
CA ILE A 115 -7.73 9.21 -4.17
C ILE A 115 -9.02 9.54 -4.92
N TYR A 116 -9.08 10.75 -5.49
CA TYR A 116 -10.18 11.15 -6.38
C TYR A 116 -9.86 10.82 -7.83
N PRO A 117 -10.85 10.71 -8.73
CA PRO A 117 -10.59 10.59 -10.16
C PRO A 117 -9.62 11.65 -10.68
N ASN A 118 -8.61 11.20 -11.45
CA ASN A 118 -7.53 12.03 -11.99
C ASN A 118 -6.52 12.55 -10.95
N ASP A 119 -6.51 11.99 -9.72
CA ASP A 119 -5.48 12.28 -8.72
C ASP A 119 -4.19 11.49 -8.95
N VAL A 120 -3.09 12.08 -8.48
CA VAL A 120 -1.80 11.41 -8.25
C VAL A 120 -1.40 11.63 -6.80
N ARG A 121 -1.09 10.55 -6.09
CA ARG A 121 -0.60 10.58 -4.70
C ARG A 121 0.63 9.71 -4.53
N GLU A 122 1.53 10.14 -3.68
CA GLU A 122 2.72 9.37 -3.29
C GLU A 122 2.72 9.14 -1.79
N GLY A 123 3.35 8.06 -1.36
CA GLY A 123 3.72 7.90 0.02
C GLY A 123 4.41 6.60 0.34
N TRP A 124 4.78 6.48 1.60
CA TRP A 124 5.55 5.34 2.10
C TRP A 124 4.64 4.22 2.61
N LEU A 125 5.07 3.00 2.33
CA LEU A 125 4.61 1.78 2.95
C LEU A 125 5.78 1.17 3.73
N VAL A 126 5.47 0.44 4.79
CA VAL A 126 6.46 -0.22 5.64
C VAL A 126 6.06 -1.65 5.91
N PHE A 127 7.06 -2.52 5.84
CA PHE A 127 6.94 -3.92 6.19
C PHE A 127 8.12 -4.36 7.03
N GLN A 128 7.95 -5.47 7.71
CA GLN A 128 9.01 -6.14 8.43
C GLN A 128 9.16 -7.55 7.84
N ILE A 129 10.31 -7.81 7.21
CA ILE A 129 10.59 -9.06 6.49
C ILE A 129 11.76 -9.79 7.13
N ALA A 130 11.89 -11.10 6.93
CA ALA A 130 13.05 -11.83 7.42
C ALA A 130 14.32 -11.30 6.74
N SER A 131 15.39 -11.06 7.51
CA SER A 131 16.62 -10.45 6.98
C SER A 131 17.29 -11.28 5.89
N ASN A 132 17.02 -12.59 5.84
CA ASN A 132 17.53 -13.50 4.82
C ASN A 132 16.63 -13.63 3.58
N ASP A 133 15.40 -13.10 3.61
CA ASP A 133 14.47 -13.19 2.49
C ASP A 133 14.89 -12.25 1.36
N ARG A 134 15.25 -12.82 0.20
CA ARG A 134 15.74 -12.06 -0.96
C ARG A 134 14.67 -11.71 -1.97
N ARG A 135 13.46 -12.26 -1.84
CA ARG A 135 12.39 -12.12 -2.83
C ARG A 135 11.02 -12.02 -2.14
N PRO A 136 10.82 -11.03 -1.25
CA PRO A 136 9.49 -10.81 -0.71
C PRO A 136 8.57 -10.28 -1.82
N GLU A 137 7.32 -10.76 -1.85
CA GLU A 137 6.33 -10.35 -2.85
C GLU A 137 5.25 -9.50 -2.21
N MET A 138 5.03 -8.29 -2.75
CA MET A 138 3.95 -7.42 -2.29
C MET A 138 2.69 -7.67 -3.10
N PHE A 139 1.60 -7.97 -2.40
CA PHE A 139 0.25 -8.03 -2.93
C PHE A 139 -0.49 -6.74 -2.61
N PHE A 140 -1.25 -6.25 -3.59
CA PHE A 140 -2.16 -5.14 -3.43
C PHE A 140 -3.60 -5.59 -3.74
N PHE A 141 -4.50 -5.42 -2.76
CA PHE A 141 -5.92 -5.75 -2.88
C PHE A 141 -6.77 -4.50 -2.69
N SER A 142 -7.55 -4.16 -3.69
CA SER A 142 -8.51 -3.04 -3.66
C SER A 142 -9.98 -3.49 -3.65
N GLY A 143 -10.23 -4.79 -3.50
CA GLY A 143 -11.55 -5.40 -3.63
C GLY A 143 -12.37 -5.37 -2.34
N GLN A 144 -13.70 -5.45 -2.50
CA GLN A 144 -14.67 -5.42 -1.41
C GLN A 144 -14.83 -6.79 -0.74
N TRP A 145 -15.13 -6.76 0.57
CA TRP A 145 -15.61 -7.92 1.31
C TRP A 145 -17.12 -7.99 1.22
N PHE A 146 -17.68 -9.14 0.84
CA PHE A 146 -19.12 -9.42 1.00
C PHE A 146 -19.31 -10.44 2.11
N ARG A 147 -20.29 -10.20 2.99
CA ARG A 147 -20.68 -11.11 4.05
C ARG A 147 -21.94 -11.84 3.62
N ILE A 148 -21.89 -13.15 3.45
CA ILE A 148 -23.08 -13.97 3.31
C ILE A 148 -23.48 -14.40 4.72
N GLY A 149 -24.63 -13.91 5.20
CA GLY A 149 -25.24 -14.40 6.43
C GLY A 149 -26.65 -14.89 6.12
N THR A 150 -26.98 -16.10 6.57
CA THR A 150 -28.36 -16.51 6.77
C THR A 150 -28.76 -16.04 8.17
N GLY A 151 -29.81 -15.21 8.25
CA GLY A 151 -30.52 -14.98 9.51
C GLY A 151 -31.21 -16.25 10.01
#